data_AF-A0A2X3GIM9-F1
#
_entry.id   AF-A0A2X3GIM9-F1
#
_cell.length_a   1.000
_cell.length_b   1.000
_cell.length_c   1.000
_cell.angle_alpha   90.00
_cell.angle_beta   90.00
_cell.angle_gamma   90.00
#
_symmetry.space_group_name_H-M   'P 1'
#
loop_
_entity.id
_entity.type
_entity.pdbx_description
1 polymer ?
#
loop_
_entity_poly.entity_id
_entity_poly.type
_entity_poly.pdbx_seq_one_letter_code
_entity_poly.pdbx_strand_id
1 'polypeptide(L)'
;MNFLAHLHLAHLADSSLPGNLMADFVRGNPQGDYPAEIIDGIYMHRRIDVMTDNLAEVKEAREWFRPQTRRVAPITLDVMWDSFPVPALGAALP
;
A
#
# COMPACT_ATOMS: atom_id res chain seq x y z
N MET A 1 6.80 -0.89 0.73
CA MET A 1 5.46 -1.46 0.73
C MET A 1 4.90 -1.48 2.14
N ASN A 2 3.58 -1.34 2.29
CA ASN A 2 2.85 -1.28 3.56
C ASN A 2 1.99 -2.54 3.73
N PHE A 3 2.60 -3.63 4.21
CA PHE A 3 1.99 -4.96 4.17
C PHE A 3 0.68 -5.04 4.97
N LEU A 4 0.61 -4.40 6.14
CA LEU A 4 -0.57 -4.47 6.99
C LEU A 4 -1.75 -3.73 6.35
N ALA A 5 -1.53 -2.56 5.73
CA ALA A 5 -2.59 -1.85 5.03
C ALA A 5 -3.15 -2.68 3.86
N HIS A 6 -2.30 -3.31 3.05
CA HIS A 6 -2.76 -4.14 1.93
C HIS A 6 -3.51 -5.39 2.41
N LEU A 7 -3.01 -6.08 3.44
CA LEU A 7 -3.70 -7.24 3.99
C LEU A 7 -5.05 -6.84 4.61
N HIS A 8 -5.12 -5.69 5.28
CA HIS A 8 -6.36 -5.19 5.85
C HIS A 8 -7.39 -4.84 4.76
N LEU A 9 -6.98 -4.08 3.74
CA LEU A 9 -7.85 -3.74 2.61
C LEU A 9 -8.28 -4.97 1.83
N ALA A 10 -7.39 -5.93 1.63
CA ALA A 10 -7.71 -7.20 0.99
C ALA A 10 -8.76 -7.99 1.77
N HIS A 11 -8.65 -8.03 3.11
CA HIS A 11 -9.66 -8.64 3.97
C HIS A 11 -11.03 -7.95 3.84
N LEU A 12 -11.05 -6.61 3.84
CA LEU A 12 -12.29 -5.84 3.69
C LEU A 12 -12.94 -6.00 2.30
N ALA A 13 -12.14 -6.22 1.26
CA ALA A 13 -12.60 -6.38 -0.11
C ALA A 13 -12.84 -7.84 -0.52
N ASP A 14 -12.71 -8.80 0.41
CA ASP A 14 -12.75 -10.24 0.15
C ASP A 14 -11.79 -10.67 -0.98
N SER A 15 -10.63 -10.03 -1.03
CA SER A 15 -9.58 -10.29 -2.02
C SER A 15 -8.54 -11.25 -1.45
N SER A 16 -7.84 -11.96 -2.35
CA SER A 16 -6.76 -12.88 -2.00
C SER A 16 -5.67 -12.20 -1.16
N LEU A 17 -5.53 -12.63 0.10
CA LEU A 17 -4.46 -12.20 1.00
C LEU A 17 -3.08 -12.59 0.45
N PRO A 18 -2.85 -13.85 -0.01
CA PRO A 18 -1.58 -14.20 -0.62
C PRO A 18 -1.29 -13.40 -1.89
N GLY A 19 -2.31 -13.13 -2.72
CA GLY A 19 -2.13 -12.30 -3.93
C GLY A 19 -1.67 -10.89 -3.61
N ASN A 20 -2.27 -10.25 -2.60
CA ASN A 20 -1.85 -8.92 -2.15
C ASN A 20 -0.44 -8.91 -1.54
N LEU A 21 -0.06 -9.94 -0.79
CA LEU A 21 1.27 -10.05 -0.19
C LEU A 21 2.37 -10.32 -1.23
N MET A 22 2.08 -11.14 -2.24
CA MET A 22 3.06 -11.54 -3.25
C MET A 22 3.32 -10.47 -4.32
N ALA A 23 2.44 -9.48 -4.45
CA ALA A 23 2.43 -8.53 -5.55
C ALA A 23 3.76 -7.77 -5.75
N ASP A 24 4.47 -7.46 -4.66
CA ASP A 24 5.81 -6.85 -4.68
C ASP A 24 6.88 -7.71 -5.37
N PHE A 25 6.73 -9.02 -5.30
CA PHE A 25 7.68 -9.99 -5.83
C PHE A 25 7.36 -10.37 -7.27
N VAL A 26 6.14 -10.06 -7.74
CA VAL A 26 5.69 -10.37 -9.08
C VAL A 26 5.92 -9.17 -10.00
N ARG A 27 6.82 -9.33 -10.97
CA ARG A 27 7.11 -8.28 -11.97
C ARG A 27 6.29 -8.49 -13.23
N GLY A 28 5.87 -7.41 -13.87
CA GLY A 28 5.16 -7.48 -15.14
C GLY A 28 3.75 -8.08 -15.03
N ASN A 29 3.31 -8.79 -16.06
CA ASN A 29 1.96 -9.34 -16.15
C ASN A 29 1.87 -10.72 -15.49
N PRO A 30 1.07 -10.92 -14.44
CA PRO A 30 0.95 -12.21 -13.73
C PRO A 30 0.06 -13.26 -14.44
N GLN A 31 -0.55 -12.91 -15.58
CA GLN A 31 -1.51 -13.77 -16.28
C GLN A 31 -0.87 -15.07 -16.76
N GLY A 32 -1.51 -16.21 -16.44
CA GLY A 32 -1.06 -17.55 -16.82
C GLY A 32 -0.07 -18.20 -15.85
N ASP A 33 0.55 -17.43 -14.96
CA ASP A 33 1.52 -17.93 -13.98
C ASP A 33 0.89 -18.28 -12.63
N TYR A 34 -0.29 -17.73 -12.33
CA TYR A 34 -0.97 -17.88 -11.04
C TYR A 34 -2.48 -18.14 -11.21
N PRO A 35 -3.16 -18.69 -10.19
CA PRO A 35 -4.61 -18.77 -10.15
C PRO A 35 -5.27 -17.39 -10.27
N ALA A 36 -6.48 -17.33 -10.86
CA ALA A 36 -7.19 -16.07 -11.10
C ALA A 36 -7.36 -15.21 -9.84
N GLU A 37 -7.71 -15.81 -8.71
CA GLU A 37 -7.86 -15.11 -7.42
C GLU A 37 -6.56 -14.44 -6.93
N ILE A 38 -5.40 -15.05 -7.22
CA ILE A 38 -4.09 -14.51 -6.87
C ILE A 38 -3.76 -13.34 -7.79
N ILE A 39 -4.03 -13.50 -9.08
CA ILE A 39 -3.87 -12.45 -10.09
C ILE A 39 -4.69 -11.22 -9.71
N ASP A 40 -5.96 -11.41 -9.33
CA ASP A 40 -6.84 -10.32 -8.92
C ASP A 40 -6.31 -9.62 -7.66
N GLY A 41 -5.80 -10.37 -6.69
CA GLY A 41 -5.12 -9.81 -5.52
C GLY A 41 -3.86 -9.00 -5.87
N ILE A 42 -3.05 -9.47 -6.81
CA ILE A 42 -1.87 -8.74 -7.30
C ILE A 42 -2.28 -7.42 -7.96
N TYR A 43 -3.32 -7.43 -8.79
CA TYR A 43 -3.80 -6.21 -9.43
C TYR A 43 -4.43 -5.24 -8.44
N MET A 44 -5.18 -5.75 -7.46
CA MET A 44 -5.74 -4.92 -6.38
C MET A 44 -4.64 -4.19 -5.62
N HIS A 45 -3.62 -4.91 -5.18
CA HIS A 45 -2.46 -4.32 -4.50
C HIS A 45 -1.85 -3.18 -5.33
N ARG A 46 -1.51 -3.44 -6.60
CA ARG A 46 -0.90 -2.44 -7.50
C ARG A 46 -1.81 -1.23 -7.72
N ARG A 47 -3.12 -1.43 -7.76
CA ARG A 47 -4.09 -0.33 -7.92
C ARG A 47 -4.12 0.55 -6.66
N ILE A 48 -4.06 -0.05 -5.47
CA ILE A 48 -4.00 0.69 -4.20
C ILE A 48 -2.72 1.53 -4.14
N ASP A 49 -1.57 0.96 -4.52
CA ASP A 49 -0.30 1.69 -4.58
C ASP A 49 -0.39 2.90 -5.49
N VAL A 50 -0.83 2.70 -6.73
CA VAL A 50 -0.96 3.80 -7.71
C VAL A 50 -1.93 4.86 -7.22
N MET A 51 -3.05 4.48 -6.59
CA MET A 51 -4.00 5.44 -6.04
C MET A 51 -3.37 6.25 -4.90
N THR A 52 -2.74 5.57 -3.95
CA THR A 52 -2.17 6.17 -2.74
C THR A 52 -1.00 7.09 -3.07
N ASP A 53 -0.09 6.65 -3.94
CA ASP A 53 1.04 7.44 -4.43
C ASP A 53 0.63 8.74 -5.15
N ASN A 54 -0.59 8.77 -5.68
CA ASN A 54 -1.11 9.93 -6.39
C ASN A 54 -1.87 10.93 -5.50
N LEU A 55 -2.15 10.58 -4.24
CA LEU A 55 -2.81 11.48 -3.29
C LEU A 55 -1.97 12.73 -3.03
N ALA A 56 -2.64 13.87 -2.83
CA ALA A 56 -1.99 15.15 -2.61
C ALA A 56 -1.21 15.14 -1.29
N GLU A 57 -1.75 14.49 -0.27
CA GLU A 57 -1.20 14.33 1.06
C GLU A 57 0.10 13.52 1.03
N VAL A 58 0.17 12.46 0.22
CA VAL A 58 1.39 11.65 0.05
C VAL A 58 2.47 12.46 -0.67
N LYS A 59 2.09 13.25 -1.68
CA LYS A 59 3.00 14.17 -2.39
C LYS A 59 3.53 15.26 -1.46
N GLU A 60 2.65 15.86 -0.64
CA GLU A 60 3.02 16.86 0.35
C GLU A 60 3.96 16.29 1.42
N ALA A 61 3.64 15.11 1.96
CA ALA A 61 4.48 14.44 2.97
C ALA A 61 5.90 14.16 2.44
N ARG A 62 6.05 13.84 1.14
CA ARG A 62 7.36 13.68 0.51
C ARG A 62 8.16 14.99 0.45
N GLU A 63 7.48 16.14 0.36
CA GLU A 63 8.14 17.46 0.35
C GLU A 63 8.66 17.89 1.72
N TRP A 64 8.13 17.33 2.82
CA TRP A 64 8.65 17.57 4.18
C TRP A 64 10.08 17.04 4.38
N PHE A 65 10.53 16.12 3.52
CA PHE A 65 11.90 15.63 3.53
C PHE A 65 12.86 16.64 2.91
N ARG A 66 14.02 16.81 3.56
CA ARG A 66 15.12 17.64 3.05
C ARG A 66 15.54 17.15 1.65
N PRO A 67 16.03 18.04 0.76
CA PRO A 67 16.46 17.64 -0.58
C PRO A 67 17.44 16.46 -0.60
N GLN A 68 18.33 16.37 0.39
CA GLN A 68 19.33 15.30 0.52
C GLN A 68 18.71 13.94 0.90
N THR A 69 17.55 13.93 1.55
CA THR A 69 16.87 12.71 2.01
C THR A 69 15.59 12.39 1.22
N ARG A 70 15.22 13.23 0.25
CA ARG A 70 14.00 13.06 -0.55
C ARG A 70 13.92 11.72 -1.29
N ARG A 71 15.07 11.16 -1.70
CA ARG A 71 15.13 9.84 -2.36
C ARG A 71 14.63 8.69 -1.48
N VAL A 72 14.77 8.80 -0.16
CA VAL A 72 14.34 7.76 0.80
C VAL A 72 12.99 8.08 1.44
N ALA A 73 12.37 9.20 1.11
CA ALA A 73 11.08 9.62 1.64
C ALA A 73 9.97 8.57 1.45
N PRO A 74 9.77 7.98 0.26
CA PRO A 74 8.71 6.97 0.07
C PRO A 74 8.88 5.75 0.97
N ILE A 75 10.10 5.23 1.09
CA ILE A 75 10.41 4.06 1.92
C ILE A 75 10.17 4.37 3.40
N THR A 76 10.56 5.57 3.84
CA THR A 76 10.39 6.00 5.23
C THR A 76 8.91 6.16 5.57
N LEU A 77 8.14 6.78 4.68
CA LEU A 77 6.69 6.95 4.83
C LEU A 77 5.97 5.59 4.87
N ASP A 78 6.35 4.65 4.01
CA ASP A 78 5.80 3.29 4.03
C ASP A 78 6.02 2.60 5.38
N VAL A 79 7.26 2.61 5.90
CA VAL A 79 7.57 1.99 7.19
C VAL A 79 6.81 2.66 8.33
N MET A 80 6.68 3.99 8.30
CA MET A 80 5.93 4.74 9.30
C MET A 80 4.44 4.38 9.26
N TRP A 81 3.81 4.37 8.08
CA TRP A 81 2.38 4.09 7.94
C TRP A 81 2.03 2.62 8.18
N ASP A 82 2.96 1.69 7.95
CA ASP A 82 2.78 0.28 8.32
C ASP A 82 2.90 0.07 9.84
N SER A 83 3.73 0.87 10.52
CA SER A 83 3.97 0.76 11.98
C SER A 83 2.97 1.53 12.84
N PHE A 84 2.35 2.58 12.28
CA PHE A 84 1.36 3.40 12.97
C PHE A 84 0.02 3.29 12.22
N PRO A 85 -0.83 2.30 12.56
CA PRO A 85 -2.22 2.39 12.18
C PRO A 85 -2.74 3.72 12.72
N VAL A 86 -3.36 4.53 11.85
CA VAL A 86 -4.08 5.73 12.27
C VAL A 86 -4.97 5.30 13.44
N PRO A 87 -4.80 5.86 14.66
CA PRO A 87 -5.72 5.53 15.74
C PRO A 87 -7.10 5.86 15.20
N ALA A 88 -7.99 4.86 15.18
CA ALA A 88 -9.32 4.98 14.62
C ALA A 88 -9.88 6.35 14.99
N LEU A 89 -10.20 7.18 13.98
CA LEU A 89 -10.93 8.43 14.12
C LEU A 89 -12.35 8.13 14.63
N GLY A 90 -12.44 7.63 15.86
CA GLY A 90 -13.66 7.12 16.50
C GLY A 90 -13.70 7.39 18.00
N ALA A 91 -12.75 8.14 18.55
CA ALA A 91 -12.76 8.53 19.96
C ALA A 91 -12.21 9.95 20.17
N ALA A 92 -12.79 10.95 19.51
CA ALA A 92 -12.81 12.34 19.97
C ALA A 92 -13.50 13.25 18.95
N LEU A 93 -14.83 13.27 18.97
CA LEU A 93 -15.56 14.52 18.81
C LEU A 93 -16.51 14.63 20.02
N PRO A 94 -16.53 15.75 20.76
CA PRO A 94 -17.44 15.95 21.88
C PRO A 94 -18.91 15.98 21.44
#